data_AF-A0A9D7WGG8-F1
#
_entry.id   AF-A0A9D7WGG8-F1
#
_cell.length_a   1.000
_cell.length_b   1.000
_cell.length_c   1.000
_cell.angle_alpha   90.00
_cell.angle_beta   90.00
_cell.angle_gamma   90.00
#
_symmetry.space_group_name_H-M   'P 1'
#
loop_
_entity.id
_entity.type
_entity.pdbx_description
1 polymer ?
#
loop_
_entity_poly.entity_id
_entity_poly.type
_entity_poly.pdbx_seq_one_letter_code
_entity_poly.pdbx_strand_id
1 'polypeptide(L)'
;MTTIHGLYRSYQNKSTKPSIVVEAYLAEIERLNPRLGAYQNIWADAALEMAAAADKSLAAGFTAGPFYGVPYALKDIFNVKGRVTTCGSAAMLDNIASTTATTVQRLAAAGGIILGKTKTVECAFGGWGTNQKMGTPMNPWDMETHRIPGGSSSGTAVAVASGMAPCGMGSDTGGSIRLPAAYCGLVGLKITAGRLPLDGIMPLSQSLDTPGPIAQTVLDCLIMFDVLDGREGWKIIQDMDNNDGLYAVMNRGVAGLRLGSLIDSERQQCSDEMLASYDMALNRLRAMGADIVPFQNPVSYGDMADDNGMITAVEAFCNHRHFYKNPDLPMDEDVRKRMLSGEQYHAHDYFRVLQRRKETMAGFNDAMRGFDALVMPSSTSTAPALADVDQAVSPGYFTRPFNFLEMCGLSLPINLASDGMPTSIQIVGKAHDEAMCLRVGAALERDLPPIGRPVLS
;
A
#
# COMPACT_ATOMS: atom_id res chain seq x y z
N MET A 1 2.44 -18.51 -9.63
CA MET A 1 2.10 -17.40 -8.71
C MET A 1 0.60 -17.23 -8.75
N THR A 2 -0.06 -17.20 -7.59
CA THR A 2 -1.52 -17.12 -7.52
C THR A 2 -1.94 -15.65 -7.45
N THR A 3 -2.23 -15.05 -8.60
CA THR A 3 -2.75 -13.67 -8.75
C THR A 3 -4.27 -13.65 -8.63
N ILE A 4 -4.88 -12.49 -8.39
CA ILE A 4 -6.35 -12.33 -8.39
C ILE A 4 -6.90 -12.76 -9.76
N HIS A 5 -6.31 -12.24 -10.85
CA HIS A 5 -6.73 -12.62 -12.19
C HIS A 5 -6.57 -14.13 -12.47
N GLY A 6 -5.48 -14.74 -12.00
CA GLY A 6 -5.23 -16.18 -12.14
C GLY A 6 -6.24 -17.04 -11.37
N LEU A 7 -6.61 -16.62 -10.15
CA LEU A 7 -7.65 -17.27 -9.36
C LEU A 7 -9.01 -17.18 -10.04
N TYR A 8 -9.39 -15.99 -10.50
CA TYR A 8 -10.62 -15.80 -11.26
C TYR A 8 -10.72 -16.78 -12.43
N ARG A 9 -9.68 -16.85 -13.29
CA ARG A 9 -9.66 -17.78 -14.43
C ARG A 9 -9.74 -19.26 -13.99
N SER A 10 -9.09 -19.61 -12.89
CA SER A 10 -9.06 -20.98 -12.35
C SER A 10 -10.40 -21.41 -11.74
N TYR A 11 -11.15 -20.47 -11.15
CA TYR A 11 -12.50 -20.73 -10.68
C TYR A 11 -13.49 -20.87 -11.84
N GLN A 12 -13.37 -20.03 -12.88
CA GLN A 12 -14.22 -20.10 -14.08
C GLN A 12 -14.06 -21.42 -14.84
N ASN A 13 -12.81 -21.88 -15.03
CA ASN A 13 -12.53 -23.14 -15.73
C ASN A 13 -12.56 -24.38 -14.81
N LYS A 14 -12.85 -24.20 -13.52
CA LYS A 14 -12.96 -25.25 -12.49
C LYS A 14 -11.66 -26.04 -12.28
N SER A 15 -10.50 -25.48 -12.57
CA SER A 15 -9.20 -26.10 -12.27
C SER A 15 -8.88 -26.11 -10.78
N THR A 16 -9.53 -25.21 -10.02
CA THR A 16 -9.50 -25.20 -8.54
C THR A 16 -10.80 -24.59 -8.00
N LYS A 17 -10.92 -24.49 -6.67
CA LYS A 17 -12.07 -23.92 -5.97
C LYS A 17 -11.61 -23.00 -4.83
N PRO A 18 -12.42 -21.99 -4.44
CA PRO A 18 -12.13 -21.13 -3.30
C PRO A 18 -11.71 -21.87 -2.03
N SER A 19 -12.38 -22.97 -1.65
CA SER A 19 -12.02 -23.77 -0.47
C SER A 19 -10.57 -24.26 -0.48
N ILE A 20 -10.16 -24.91 -1.57
CA ILE A 20 -8.79 -25.42 -1.76
C ILE A 20 -7.76 -24.29 -1.70
N VAL A 21 -8.08 -23.14 -2.28
CA VAL A 21 -7.18 -21.98 -2.28
C VAL A 21 -7.06 -21.39 -0.87
N VAL A 22 -8.16 -21.27 -0.13
CA VAL A 22 -8.14 -20.77 1.25
C VAL A 22 -7.39 -21.73 2.17
N GLU A 23 -7.62 -23.04 2.06
CA GLU A 23 -6.87 -24.07 2.78
C GLU A 23 -5.36 -23.96 2.54
N ALA A 24 -4.94 -23.78 1.28
CA ALA A 24 -3.53 -23.61 0.94
C ALA A 24 -2.91 -22.35 1.58
N TYR A 25 -3.63 -21.22 1.58
CA TYR A 25 -3.13 -19.99 2.23
C TYR A 25 -3.09 -20.11 3.75
N LEU A 26 -4.08 -20.77 4.37
CA LEU A 26 -4.07 -21.03 5.81
C LEU A 26 -2.91 -21.95 6.22
N ALA A 27 -2.57 -22.94 5.40
CA ALA A 27 -1.40 -23.80 5.61
C ALA A 27 -0.08 -23.01 5.51
N GLU A 28 0.05 -22.09 4.55
CA GLU A 28 1.22 -21.19 4.50
C GLU A 28 1.27 -20.24 5.69
N ILE A 29 0.12 -19.74 6.16
CA ILE A 29 0.05 -18.92 7.38
C ILE A 29 0.55 -19.72 8.59
N GLU A 30 0.08 -20.95 8.77
CA GLU A 30 0.52 -21.83 9.87
C GLU A 30 2.03 -22.07 9.82
N ARG A 31 2.59 -22.31 8.61
CA ARG A 31 4.01 -22.59 8.40
C ARG A 31 4.91 -21.36 8.61
N LEU A 32 4.51 -20.20 8.09
CA LEU A 32 5.40 -19.03 7.95
C LEU A 32 5.16 -17.95 9.00
N ASN A 33 3.91 -17.75 9.43
CA ASN A 33 3.56 -16.65 10.33
C ASN A 33 4.25 -16.71 11.71
N PRO A 34 4.56 -17.89 12.31
CA PRO A 34 5.30 -17.93 13.57
C PRO A 34 6.67 -17.24 13.51
N ARG A 35 7.34 -17.27 12.34
CA ARG A 35 8.62 -16.60 12.11
C ARG A 35 8.45 -15.17 11.57
N LEU A 36 7.57 -14.99 10.58
CA LEU A 36 7.42 -13.71 9.88
C LEU A 36 6.55 -12.69 10.63
N GLY A 37 5.64 -13.15 11.49
CA GLY A 37 4.82 -12.28 12.35
C GLY A 37 3.89 -11.32 11.60
N ALA A 38 3.37 -11.71 10.43
CA ALA A 38 2.56 -10.84 9.57
C ALA A 38 1.13 -10.61 10.07
N TYR A 39 0.51 -11.64 10.66
CA TYR A 39 -0.88 -11.60 11.14
C TYR A 39 -0.95 -11.22 12.62
N GLN A 40 -1.91 -10.35 12.94
CA GLN A 40 -2.36 -10.06 14.29
C GLN A 40 -3.37 -11.11 14.75
N ASN A 41 -4.42 -11.31 13.94
CA ASN A 41 -5.47 -12.28 14.19
C ASN A 41 -5.74 -13.08 12.91
N ILE A 42 -5.93 -14.39 13.01
CA ILE A 42 -6.28 -15.26 11.89
C ILE A 42 -7.73 -15.73 12.09
N TRP A 43 -8.53 -15.71 11.03
CA TRP A 43 -9.95 -16.07 11.08
C TRP A 43 -10.21 -17.35 10.26
N ALA A 44 -9.43 -18.41 10.51
CA ALA A 44 -9.40 -19.64 9.72
C ALA A 44 -10.80 -20.25 9.50
N ASP A 45 -11.55 -20.51 10.58
CA ASP A 45 -12.87 -21.14 10.50
C ASP A 45 -13.84 -20.30 9.65
N ALA A 46 -13.89 -18.98 9.89
CA ALA A 46 -14.75 -18.08 9.14
C ALA A 46 -14.32 -17.98 7.65
N ALA A 47 -13.01 -18.01 7.38
CA ALA A 47 -12.49 -18.01 6.01
C ALA A 47 -12.90 -19.29 5.26
N LEU A 48 -12.80 -20.46 5.91
CA LEU A 48 -13.22 -21.75 5.36
C LEU A 48 -14.73 -21.82 5.13
N GLU A 49 -15.53 -21.31 6.07
CA GLU A 49 -16.99 -21.22 5.91
C GLU A 49 -17.38 -20.35 4.70
N MET A 50 -16.76 -19.17 4.56
CA MET A 50 -16.99 -18.30 3.40
C MET A 50 -16.54 -18.96 2.10
N ALA A 51 -15.42 -19.70 2.10
CA ALA A 51 -14.93 -20.41 0.94
C ALA A 51 -15.87 -21.55 0.52
N ALA A 52 -16.39 -22.32 1.48
CA ALA A 52 -17.39 -23.36 1.22
C ALA A 52 -18.70 -22.79 0.67
N ALA A 53 -19.12 -21.60 1.10
CA ALA A 53 -20.27 -20.90 0.53
C ALA A 53 -20.00 -20.43 -0.92
N ALA A 54 -18.80 -19.93 -1.19
CA ALA A 54 -18.38 -19.54 -2.54
C ALA A 54 -18.34 -20.75 -3.49
N ASP A 55 -17.83 -21.90 -3.04
CA ASP A 55 -17.83 -23.16 -3.78
C ASP A 55 -19.25 -23.58 -4.20
N LYS A 56 -20.21 -23.55 -3.25
CA LYS A 56 -21.61 -23.90 -3.52
C LYS A 56 -22.23 -22.95 -4.55
N SER A 57 -21.94 -21.67 -4.46
CA SER A 57 -22.46 -20.65 -5.38
C SER A 57 -21.91 -20.84 -6.79
N LEU A 58 -20.60 -21.07 -6.93
CA LEU A 58 -19.97 -21.38 -8.22
C LEU A 58 -20.50 -22.68 -8.83
N ALA A 59 -20.69 -23.72 -8.01
CA ALA A 59 -21.28 -24.99 -8.46
C ALA A 59 -22.74 -24.83 -8.95
N ALA A 60 -23.48 -23.88 -8.38
CA ALA A 60 -24.85 -23.54 -8.78
C ALA A 60 -24.92 -22.63 -10.04
N GLY A 61 -23.78 -22.25 -10.63
CA GLY A 61 -23.74 -21.43 -11.85
C GLY A 61 -23.75 -19.92 -11.60
N PHE A 62 -23.45 -19.46 -10.38
CA PHE A 62 -23.31 -18.03 -10.11
C PHE A 62 -22.19 -17.42 -10.96
N THR A 63 -22.50 -16.32 -11.66
CA THR A 63 -21.51 -15.58 -12.46
C THR A 63 -20.69 -14.68 -11.54
N ALA A 64 -19.53 -15.18 -11.14
CA ALA A 64 -18.64 -14.56 -10.19
C ALA A 64 -17.81 -13.43 -10.81
N GLY A 65 -17.78 -12.25 -10.17
CA GLY A 65 -16.82 -11.17 -10.48
C GLY A 65 -15.36 -11.60 -10.24
N PRO A 66 -14.37 -10.82 -10.72
CA PRO A 66 -12.95 -11.21 -10.64
C PRO A 66 -12.39 -11.30 -9.21
N PHE A 67 -13.05 -10.69 -8.23
CA PHE A 67 -12.64 -10.74 -6.82
C PHE A 67 -13.42 -11.79 -5.99
N TYR A 68 -14.36 -12.52 -6.60
CA TYR A 68 -15.20 -13.47 -5.89
C TYR A 68 -14.42 -14.73 -5.49
N GLY A 69 -14.52 -15.13 -4.23
CA GLY A 69 -13.78 -16.27 -3.67
C GLY A 69 -12.28 -16.02 -3.50
N VAL A 70 -11.83 -14.77 -3.61
CA VAL A 70 -10.41 -14.40 -3.47
C VAL A 70 -10.10 -14.14 -2.00
N PRO A 71 -9.18 -14.90 -1.38
CA PRO A 71 -8.73 -14.60 -0.03
C PRO A 71 -7.86 -13.35 0.00
N TYR A 72 -7.95 -12.55 1.07
CA TYR A 72 -7.12 -11.36 1.22
C TYR A 72 -6.75 -11.07 2.68
N ALA A 73 -5.62 -10.38 2.84
CA ALA A 73 -5.12 -9.86 4.10
C ALA A 73 -5.70 -8.47 4.39
N LEU A 74 -6.17 -8.21 5.62
CA LEU A 74 -6.78 -6.93 5.99
C LEU A 74 -5.96 -6.23 7.08
N LYS A 75 -5.40 -5.04 6.81
CA LYS A 75 -4.67 -4.26 7.83
C LYS A 75 -5.51 -4.02 9.09
N ASP A 76 -4.88 -4.12 10.26
CA ASP A 76 -5.57 -4.06 11.55
C ASP A 76 -6.03 -2.66 12.02
N ILE A 77 -6.37 -1.78 11.08
CA ILE A 77 -7.06 -0.50 11.34
C ILE A 77 -8.45 -0.44 10.71
N PHE A 78 -8.79 -1.42 9.86
CA PHE A 78 -10.07 -1.52 9.21
C PHE A 78 -11.02 -2.30 10.11
N ASN A 79 -12.14 -1.67 10.46
CA ASN A 79 -13.16 -2.26 11.31
C ASN A 79 -13.96 -3.32 10.56
N VAL A 80 -14.25 -4.41 11.26
CA VAL A 80 -15.21 -5.45 10.87
C VAL A 80 -16.12 -5.67 12.07
N LYS A 81 -17.42 -5.42 11.91
CA LYS A 81 -18.39 -5.46 13.00
C LYS A 81 -18.32 -6.79 13.75
N GLY A 82 -18.24 -6.72 15.07
CA GLY A 82 -18.18 -7.89 15.96
C GLY A 82 -16.82 -8.60 15.99
N ARG A 83 -15.80 -8.06 15.32
CA ARG A 83 -14.42 -8.57 15.36
C ARG A 83 -13.49 -7.54 16.02
N VAL A 84 -12.43 -8.05 16.63
CA VAL A 84 -11.37 -7.22 17.23
C VAL A 84 -10.65 -6.41 16.14
N THR A 85 -10.37 -5.15 16.45
CA THR A 85 -9.47 -4.27 15.68
C THR A 85 -8.53 -3.56 16.66
N THR A 86 -7.27 -3.98 16.73
CA THR A 86 -6.32 -3.49 17.75
C THR A 86 -5.61 -2.21 17.33
N CYS A 87 -5.69 -1.83 16.05
CA CYS A 87 -4.96 -0.69 15.50
C CYS A 87 -3.43 -0.78 15.74
N GLY A 88 -2.91 -2.00 15.90
CA GLY A 88 -1.52 -2.26 16.26
C GLY A 88 -1.14 -1.81 17.68
N SER A 89 -2.11 -1.62 18.59
CA SER A 89 -1.85 -1.21 19.97
C SER A 89 -2.18 -2.30 20.97
N ALA A 90 -1.28 -2.50 21.93
CA ALA A 90 -1.53 -3.38 23.08
C ALA A 90 -2.66 -2.86 23.98
N ALA A 91 -2.96 -1.56 23.94
CA ALA A 91 -4.06 -0.97 24.70
C ALA A 91 -5.45 -1.28 24.11
N MET A 92 -5.51 -1.86 22.90
CA MET A 92 -6.75 -2.11 22.15
C MET A 92 -6.93 -3.59 21.78
N LEU A 93 -6.30 -4.51 22.53
CA LEU A 93 -6.42 -5.96 22.30
C LEU A 93 -7.87 -6.47 22.32
N ASP A 94 -8.72 -5.88 23.16
CA ASP A 94 -10.13 -6.26 23.31
C ASP A 94 -11.10 -5.29 22.60
N ASN A 95 -10.59 -4.41 21.72
CA ASN A 95 -11.42 -3.44 21.01
C ASN A 95 -12.27 -4.12 19.91
N ILE A 96 -13.52 -4.45 20.25
CA ILE A 96 -14.49 -5.04 19.31
C ILE A 96 -15.15 -3.92 18.50
N ALA A 97 -14.98 -3.96 17.18
CA ALA A 97 -15.56 -2.95 16.30
C ALA A 97 -17.09 -3.03 16.23
N SER A 98 -17.76 -1.87 16.32
CA SER A 98 -19.22 -1.75 16.23
C SER A 98 -19.76 -1.64 14.80
N THR A 99 -18.89 -1.34 13.85
CA THR A 99 -19.20 -1.11 12.43
C THR A 99 -18.24 -1.89 11.53
N THR A 100 -18.62 -2.06 10.27
CA THR A 100 -17.71 -2.55 9.22
C THR A 100 -17.40 -1.40 8.29
N ALA A 101 -16.13 -1.12 8.02
CA ALA A 101 -15.72 -0.05 7.10
C ALA A 101 -16.35 -0.21 5.71
N THR A 102 -16.80 0.86 5.07
CA THR A 102 -17.42 0.79 3.74
C THR A 102 -16.53 0.10 2.70
N THR A 103 -15.21 0.33 2.73
CA THR A 103 -14.27 -0.36 1.83
C THR A 103 -14.22 -1.87 2.06
N VAL A 104 -14.35 -2.32 3.31
CA VAL A 104 -14.44 -3.76 3.64
C VAL A 104 -15.79 -4.33 3.21
N GLN A 105 -16.88 -3.57 3.35
CA GLN A 105 -18.19 -3.99 2.85
C GLN A 105 -18.18 -4.20 1.32
N ARG A 106 -17.50 -3.31 0.57
CA ARG A 106 -17.35 -3.44 -0.89
C ARG A 106 -16.58 -4.71 -1.29
N LEU A 107 -15.47 -5.01 -0.61
CA LEU A 107 -14.71 -6.25 -0.85
C LEU A 107 -15.52 -7.50 -0.49
N ALA A 108 -16.25 -7.48 0.62
CA ALA A 108 -17.14 -8.59 1.01
C ALA A 108 -18.30 -8.78 0.02
N ALA A 109 -18.91 -7.69 -0.46
CA ALA A 109 -19.98 -7.75 -1.46
C ALA A 109 -19.49 -8.30 -2.81
N ALA A 110 -18.23 -8.04 -3.18
CA ALA A 110 -17.58 -8.66 -4.34
C ALA A 110 -17.22 -10.14 -4.13
N GLY A 111 -17.46 -10.71 -2.94
CA GLY A 111 -17.18 -12.10 -2.59
C GLY A 111 -15.76 -12.36 -2.07
N GLY A 112 -15.04 -11.32 -1.65
CA GLY A 112 -13.72 -11.47 -1.03
C GLY A 112 -13.77 -12.17 0.31
N ILE A 113 -12.74 -12.97 0.62
CA ILE A 113 -12.64 -13.79 1.83
C ILE A 113 -11.54 -13.24 2.73
N ILE A 114 -11.88 -12.72 3.92
CA ILE A 114 -10.88 -12.19 4.85
C ILE A 114 -10.16 -13.35 5.54
N LEU A 115 -8.84 -13.45 5.34
CA LEU A 115 -7.99 -14.43 6.05
C LEU A 115 -7.77 -14.06 7.52
N GLY A 116 -7.71 -12.76 7.81
CA GLY A 116 -7.45 -12.24 9.13
C GLY A 116 -6.99 -10.78 9.12
N LYS A 117 -6.67 -10.27 10.31
CA LYS A 117 -6.11 -8.93 10.49
C LYS A 117 -4.59 -9.00 10.47
N THR A 118 -3.94 -8.19 9.64
CA THR A 118 -2.47 -8.11 9.59
C THR A 118 -1.92 -7.02 10.48
N LYS A 119 -0.72 -7.24 11.03
CA LYS A 119 -0.03 -6.26 11.86
C LYS A 119 0.18 -4.94 11.12
N THR A 120 0.21 -3.88 11.91
CA THR A 120 0.42 -2.50 11.50
C THR A 120 1.30 -1.80 12.54
N VAL A 121 1.95 -0.72 12.15
CA VAL A 121 2.48 0.23 13.14
C VAL A 121 1.30 0.77 13.97
N GLU A 122 1.51 0.97 15.26
CA GLU A 122 0.50 1.46 16.19
C GLU A 122 -0.14 2.75 15.66
N CYS A 123 -1.48 2.78 15.61
CA CYS A 123 -2.28 3.86 15.04
C CYS A 123 -1.87 4.29 13.62
N ALA A 124 -1.26 3.38 12.87
CA ALA A 124 -0.68 3.61 11.55
C ALA A 124 0.46 4.66 11.50
N PHE A 125 0.99 5.12 12.62
CA PHE A 125 1.87 6.29 12.70
C PHE A 125 3.38 5.93 12.66
N GLY A 126 3.82 5.35 11.53
CA GLY A 126 5.25 5.14 11.28
C GLY A 126 5.54 4.46 9.94
N GLY A 127 6.61 4.90 9.27
CA GLY A 127 6.98 4.46 7.91
C GLY A 127 7.89 3.23 7.85
N TRP A 128 8.54 2.87 8.95
CA TRP A 128 9.47 1.73 9.01
C TRP A 128 8.78 0.39 9.21
N GLY A 129 7.55 0.37 9.70
CA GLY A 129 6.83 -0.89 9.98
C GLY A 129 7.07 -1.46 11.38
N THR A 130 7.81 -0.75 12.21
CA THR A 130 8.20 -1.16 13.56
C THR A 130 7.06 -1.05 14.58
N ASN A 131 6.99 -2.01 15.50
CA ASN A 131 6.07 -1.99 16.63
C ASN A 131 6.69 -2.71 17.83
N GLN A 132 7.03 -1.97 18.88
CA GLN A 132 7.75 -2.47 20.06
C GLN A 132 6.85 -3.29 20.99
N LYS A 133 5.54 -3.02 21.00
CA LYS A 133 4.59 -3.64 21.93
C LYS A 133 3.88 -4.86 21.33
N MET A 134 3.60 -4.82 20.03
CA MET A 134 2.91 -5.88 19.29
C MET A 134 3.85 -6.70 18.39
N GLY A 135 5.13 -6.32 18.32
CA GLY A 135 6.16 -6.97 17.52
C GLY A 135 6.17 -6.54 16.06
N THR A 136 7.37 -6.40 15.49
CA THR A 136 7.61 -5.98 14.11
C THR A 136 7.62 -7.19 13.17
N PRO A 137 6.80 -7.23 12.10
CA PRO A 137 6.90 -8.27 11.08
C PRO A 137 8.29 -8.33 10.45
N MET A 138 8.76 -9.52 10.07
CA MET A 138 10.05 -9.71 9.39
C MET A 138 9.87 -9.59 7.88
N ASN A 139 10.74 -8.84 7.21
CA ASN A 139 10.74 -8.78 5.75
C ASN A 139 11.13 -10.16 5.18
N PRO A 140 10.30 -10.80 4.33
CA PRO A 140 10.54 -12.17 3.90
C PRO A 140 11.72 -12.33 2.93
N TRP A 141 12.26 -11.24 2.37
CA TRP A 141 13.42 -11.29 1.44
C TRP A 141 14.75 -11.59 2.12
N ASP A 142 14.84 -11.48 3.44
CA ASP A 142 16.01 -11.83 4.22
C ASP A 142 15.60 -12.61 5.47
N MET A 143 15.82 -13.92 5.42
CA MET A 143 15.48 -14.82 6.52
C MET A 143 16.57 -14.86 7.60
N GLU A 144 17.76 -14.33 7.33
CA GLU A 144 18.89 -14.36 8.26
C GLU A 144 18.92 -13.08 9.10
N THR A 145 18.78 -11.93 8.46
CA THR A 145 18.76 -10.62 9.12
C THR A 145 17.33 -10.11 9.19
N HIS A 146 16.85 -9.76 10.40
CA HIS A 146 15.54 -9.14 10.55
C HIS A 146 15.54 -7.74 9.93
N ARG A 147 15.17 -7.66 8.66
CA ARG A 147 14.98 -6.39 7.95
C ARG A 147 13.57 -5.87 8.11
N ILE A 148 13.43 -4.55 8.03
CA ILE A 148 12.12 -3.92 8.12
C ILE A 148 11.25 -4.26 6.91
N PRO A 149 9.93 -4.42 7.10
CA PRO A 149 9.00 -4.64 6.01
C PRO A 149 8.47 -3.32 5.42
N GLY A 150 8.83 -2.17 5.99
CA GLY A 150 8.16 -0.91 5.73
C GLY A 150 6.82 -0.80 6.45
N GLY A 151 6.29 0.41 6.51
CA GLY A 151 5.07 0.68 7.26
C GLY A 151 4.26 1.85 6.73
N SER A 152 3.03 2.02 7.22
CA SER A 152 2.48 1.25 8.35
C SER A 152 1.74 -0.05 8.00
N SER A 153 1.48 -0.36 6.73
CA SER A 153 0.82 -1.61 6.31
C SER A 153 1.79 -2.81 6.28
N SER A 154 2.61 -2.96 7.34
CA SER A 154 3.74 -3.87 7.43
C SER A 154 3.33 -5.33 7.26
N GLY A 155 2.40 -5.81 8.08
CA GLY A 155 1.94 -7.20 8.02
C GLY A 155 1.24 -7.54 6.71
N THR A 156 0.57 -6.57 6.08
CA THR A 156 -0.08 -6.77 4.78
C THR A 156 0.96 -7.09 3.70
N ALA A 157 2.03 -6.30 3.63
CA ALA A 157 3.10 -6.54 2.65
C ALA A 157 3.85 -7.85 2.92
N VAL A 158 4.17 -8.16 4.18
CA VAL A 158 4.81 -9.44 4.53
C VAL A 158 3.92 -10.62 4.15
N ALA A 159 2.61 -10.56 4.43
CA ALA A 159 1.68 -11.63 4.07
C ALA A 159 1.61 -11.87 2.56
N VAL A 160 1.57 -10.80 1.76
CA VAL A 160 1.49 -10.92 0.30
C VAL A 160 2.82 -11.37 -0.31
N ALA A 161 3.95 -10.80 0.12
CA ALA A 161 5.28 -11.14 -0.40
C ALA A 161 5.67 -12.57 -0.09
N SER A 162 5.34 -13.05 1.11
CA SER A 162 5.64 -14.43 1.54
C SER A 162 4.69 -15.50 0.99
N GLY A 163 3.63 -15.09 0.28
CA GLY A 163 2.64 -16.02 -0.25
C GLY A 163 1.62 -16.53 0.77
N MET A 164 1.48 -15.88 1.92
CA MET A 164 0.41 -16.13 2.89
C MET A 164 -0.94 -15.47 2.48
N ALA A 165 -0.92 -14.57 1.49
CA ALA A 165 -2.11 -14.03 0.81
C ALA A 165 -1.77 -13.67 -0.66
N PRO A 166 -2.74 -13.66 -1.59
CA PRO A 166 -2.51 -13.17 -2.95
C PRO A 166 -2.48 -11.64 -3.03
N CYS A 167 -3.20 -10.97 -2.12
CA CYS A 167 -3.35 -9.52 -2.06
C CYS A 167 -3.78 -9.08 -0.65
N GLY A 168 -3.77 -7.78 -0.41
CA GLY A 168 -4.26 -7.23 0.83
C GLY A 168 -4.60 -5.75 0.79
N MET A 169 -5.25 -5.30 1.85
CA MET A 169 -5.67 -3.92 2.05
C MET A 169 -4.74 -3.19 3.00
N GLY A 170 -4.28 -2.01 2.60
CA GLY A 170 -3.51 -1.09 3.41
C GLY A 170 -4.14 0.31 3.49
N SER A 171 -3.46 1.21 4.20
CA SER A 171 -3.73 2.65 4.16
C SER A 171 -2.44 3.43 3.99
N ASP A 172 -2.52 4.63 3.39
CA ASP A 172 -1.41 5.49 3.03
C ASP A 172 -1.68 6.95 3.44
N THR A 173 -0.96 7.41 4.46
CA THR A 173 -1.00 8.79 4.99
C THR A 173 0.25 9.58 4.60
N GLY A 174 1.37 8.86 4.47
CA GLY A 174 2.69 9.39 4.14
C GLY A 174 3.58 8.35 3.47
N GLY A 175 2.97 7.41 2.74
CA GLY A 175 3.65 6.26 2.13
C GLY A 175 3.24 4.90 2.66
N SER A 176 2.24 4.80 3.54
CA SER A 176 1.95 3.56 4.27
C SER A 176 1.41 2.38 3.44
N ILE A 177 1.15 2.56 2.14
CA ILE A 177 0.97 1.48 1.16
C ILE A 177 2.25 1.31 0.33
N ARG A 178 2.80 2.43 -0.18
CA ARG A 178 3.92 2.43 -1.12
C ARG A 178 5.25 1.97 -0.50
N LEU A 179 5.57 2.41 0.71
CA LEU A 179 6.77 2.02 1.45
C LEU A 179 6.82 0.51 1.73
N PRO A 180 5.80 -0.11 2.35
CA PRO A 180 5.85 -1.56 2.56
C PRO A 180 5.77 -2.35 1.25
N ALA A 181 5.07 -1.84 0.24
CA ALA A 181 5.12 -2.45 -1.09
C ALA A 181 6.53 -2.40 -1.70
N ALA A 182 7.22 -1.25 -1.61
CA ALA A 182 8.58 -1.07 -2.08
C ALA A 182 9.57 -2.01 -1.39
N TYR A 183 9.57 -2.03 -0.05
CA TYR A 183 10.52 -2.83 0.71
C TYR A 183 10.27 -4.33 0.64
N CYS A 184 9.04 -4.77 0.38
CA CYS A 184 8.70 -6.18 0.23
C CYS A 184 8.57 -6.65 -1.23
N GLY A 185 8.90 -5.80 -2.21
CA GLY A 185 8.91 -6.20 -3.62
C GLY A 185 7.52 -6.44 -4.19
N LEU A 186 6.57 -5.55 -3.91
CA LEU A 186 5.16 -5.66 -4.29
C LEU A 186 4.67 -4.40 -5.01
N VAL A 187 3.54 -4.56 -5.70
CA VAL A 187 2.79 -3.43 -6.25
C VAL A 187 1.89 -2.85 -5.16
N GLY A 188 1.94 -1.53 -4.98
CA GLY A 188 1.10 -0.82 -4.01
C GLY A 188 0.50 0.43 -4.62
N LEU A 189 -0.82 0.54 -4.61
CA LEU A 189 -1.53 1.68 -5.21
C LEU A 189 -2.07 2.61 -4.13
N LYS A 190 -1.51 3.82 -4.07
CA LYS A 190 -2.01 4.95 -3.29
C LYS A 190 -3.03 5.71 -4.13
N ILE A 191 -4.26 5.77 -3.63
CA ILE A 191 -5.41 6.38 -4.31
C ILE A 191 -5.44 7.89 -4.07
N THR A 192 -6.03 8.66 -4.98
CA THR A 192 -6.29 10.09 -4.78
C THR A 192 -7.02 10.34 -3.47
N ALA A 193 -6.64 11.41 -2.76
CA ALA A 193 -7.29 11.78 -1.49
C ALA A 193 -8.80 12.03 -1.71
N GLY A 194 -9.62 11.56 -0.78
CA GLY A 194 -11.08 11.74 -0.84
C GLY A 194 -11.83 10.86 -1.86
N ARG A 195 -11.15 10.06 -2.69
CA ARG A 195 -11.82 9.17 -3.66
C ARG A 195 -12.52 7.99 -2.97
N LEU A 196 -11.87 7.38 -1.99
CA LEU A 196 -12.41 6.24 -1.25
C LEU A 196 -12.86 6.67 0.15
N PRO A 197 -13.92 6.05 0.69
CA PRO A 197 -14.44 6.40 2.00
C PRO A 197 -13.51 5.94 3.13
N LEU A 198 -13.46 6.72 4.20
CA LEU A 198 -12.62 6.48 5.38
C LEU A 198 -13.39 5.98 6.61
N ASP A 199 -14.72 5.85 6.52
CA ASP A 199 -15.54 5.38 7.64
C ASP A 199 -15.12 3.97 8.07
N GLY A 200 -15.08 3.75 9.39
CA GLY A 200 -14.64 2.48 9.96
C GLY A 200 -13.14 2.19 9.80
N ILE A 201 -12.33 3.14 9.35
CA ILE A 201 -10.87 3.06 9.41
C ILE A 201 -10.40 3.93 10.59
N MET A 202 -9.53 3.39 11.45
CA MET A 202 -8.91 4.19 12.52
C MET A 202 -8.16 5.38 11.89
N PRO A 203 -8.54 6.63 12.18
CA PRO A 203 -7.97 7.79 11.50
C PRO A 203 -6.57 8.05 12.02
N LEU A 204 -5.58 8.17 11.13
CA LEU A 204 -4.32 8.82 11.48
C LEU A 204 -4.43 10.32 11.17
N SER A 205 -4.86 10.65 9.96
CA SER A 205 -5.03 12.01 9.47
C SER A 205 -6.23 12.12 8.52
N GLN A 206 -7.24 12.86 8.92
CA GLN A 206 -8.44 13.11 8.11
C GLN A 206 -8.15 13.77 6.78
N SER A 207 -7.07 14.55 6.68
CA SER A 207 -6.73 15.28 5.45
C SER A 207 -5.75 14.56 4.53
N LEU A 208 -5.19 13.41 4.94
CA LEU A 208 -4.11 12.71 4.22
C LEU A 208 -4.36 11.21 4.00
N ASP A 209 -5.19 10.57 4.83
CA ASP A 209 -5.42 9.13 4.79
C ASP A 209 -6.09 8.68 3.51
N THR A 210 -5.55 7.62 2.91
CA THR A 210 -6.14 6.95 1.74
C THR A 210 -6.05 5.43 1.90
N PRO A 211 -7.16 4.67 1.78
CA PRO A 211 -7.09 3.22 1.71
C PRO A 211 -6.69 2.78 0.30
N GLY A 212 -6.10 1.59 0.17
CA GLY A 212 -5.74 1.08 -1.14
C GLY A 212 -5.12 -0.32 -1.12
N PRO A 213 -4.97 -0.93 -2.31
CA PRO A 213 -4.53 -2.30 -2.45
C PRO A 213 -3.01 -2.45 -2.46
N ILE A 214 -2.54 -3.59 -1.94
CA ILE A 214 -1.20 -4.13 -2.12
C ILE A 214 -1.35 -5.51 -2.77
N ALA A 215 -0.67 -5.74 -3.89
CA ALA A 215 -0.76 -6.98 -4.64
C ALA A 215 0.56 -7.33 -5.33
N GLN A 216 0.58 -8.49 -6.00
CA GLN A 216 1.73 -8.98 -6.75
C GLN A 216 1.85 -8.35 -8.15
N THR A 217 0.75 -7.82 -8.70
CA THR A 217 0.73 -7.26 -10.05
C THR A 217 -0.08 -5.98 -10.14
N VAL A 218 0.21 -5.16 -11.15
CA VAL A 218 -0.57 -3.94 -11.47
C VAL A 218 -2.02 -4.26 -11.78
N LEU A 219 -2.28 -5.35 -12.52
CA LEU A 219 -3.64 -5.80 -12.84
C LEU A 219 -4.43 -6.15 -11.57
N ASP A 220 -3.82 -6.82 -10.60
CA ASP A 220 -4.50 -7.19 -9.35
C ASP A 220 -4.83 -5.93 -8.51
N CYS A 221 -3.93 -4.95 -8.46
CA CYS A 221 -4.23 -3.65 -7.85
C CYS A 221 -5.39 -2.93 -8.56
N LEU A 222 -5.46 -2.98 -9.89
CA LEU A 222 -6.59 -2.41 -10.65
C LEU A 222 -7.92 -3.12 -10.33
N ILE A 223 -7.95 -4.45 -10.31
CA ILE A 223 -9.16 -5.21 -9.96
C ILE A 223 -9.66 -4.82 -8.56
N MET A 224 -8.75 -4.76 -7.58
CA MET A 224 -9.12 -4.32 -6.22
C MET A 224 -9.59 -2.87 -6.22
N PHE A 225 -8.95 -1.98 -6.97
CA PHE A 225 -9.35 -0.59 -7.06
C PHE A 225 -10.77 -0.44 -7.62
N ASP A 226 -11.12 -1.13 -8.71
CA ASP A 226 -12.48 -1.11 -9.25
C ASP A 226 -13.52 -1.57 -8.21
N VAL A 227 -13.24 -2.65 -7.47
CA VAL A 227 -14.13 -3.13 -6.39
C VAL A 227 -14.26 -2.08 -5.28
N LEU A 228 -13.13 -1.48 -4.86
CA LEU A 228 -13.11 -0.46 -3.83
C LEU A 228 -13.83 0.81 -4.28
N ASP A 229 -13.79 1.16 -5.56
CA ASP A 229 -14.54 2.29 -6.16
C ASP A 229 -16.05 1.99 -6.28
N GLY A 230 -16.48 0.78 -5.90
CA GLY A 230 -17.88 0.36 -5.86
C GLY A 230 -18.39 -0.16 -7.21
N ARG A 231 -17.51 -0.62 -8.09
CA ARG A 231 -17.91 -1.17 -9.40
C ARG A 231 -18.37 -2.62 -9.26
N GLU A 232 -19.42 -2.94 -10.02
CA GLU A 232 -20.00 -4.27 -10.01
C GLU A 232 -19.16 -5.29 -10.76
N GLY A 233 -19.08 -6.52 -10.22
CA GLY A 233 -18.24 -7.58 -10.76
C GLY A 233 -18.48 -7.89 -12.24
N TRP A 234 -19.74 -7.90 -12.69
CA TRP A 234 -20.08 -8.13 -14.09
C TRP A 234 -19.57 -7.02 -15.02
N LYS A 235 -19.54 -5.77 -14.53
CA LYS A 235 -19.04 -4.62 -15.31
C LYS A 235 -17.51 -4.65 -15.37
N ILE A 236 -16.86 -5.10 -14.31
CA ILE A 236 -15.41 -5.32 -14.31
C ILE A 236 -15.04 -6.40 -15.33
N ILE A 237 -15.77 -7.53 -15.36
CA ILE A 237 -15.57 -8.59 -16.37
C ILE A 237 -15.73 -8.04 -17.78
N GLN A 238 -16.82 -7.32 -18.04
CA GLN A 238 -17.09 -6.73 -19.35
C GLN A 238 -15.92 -5.85 -19.80
N ASP A 239 -15.43 -4.96 -18.95
CA ASP A 239 -14.32 -4.08 -19.30
C ASP A 239 -12.99 -4.83 -19.47
N MET A 240 -12.74 -5.86 -18.68
CA MET A 240 -11.56 -6.72 -18.83
C MET A 240 -11.58 -7.49 -20.15
N ASP A 241 -12.68 -8.15 -20.47
CA ASP A 241 -12.79 -9.00 -21.66
C ASP A 241 -12.85 -8.17 -22.96
N ASN A 242 -13.48 -6.98 -22.92
CA ASN A 242 -13.52 -6.06 -24.07
C ASN A 242 -12.27 -5.17 -24.18
N ASN A 243 -11.39 -5.17 -23.17
CA ASN A 243 -10.31 -4.21 -23.04
C ASN A 243 -10.80 -2.74 -23.10
N ASP A 244 -11.81 -2.42 -22.27
CA ASP A 244 -12.45 -1.11 -22.13
C ASP A 244 -12.01 -0.40 -20.83
N GLY A 245 -12.39 0.87 -20.68
CA GLY A 245 -12.20 1.63 -19.44
C GLY A 245 -10.73 1.70 -18.99
N LEU A 246 -10.49 1.45 -17.70
CA LEU A 246 -9.14 1.46 -17.11
C LEU A 246 -8.25 0.34 -17.66
N TYR A 247 -8.82 -0.81 -18.03
CA TYR A 247 -8.07 -1.93 -18.63
C TYR A 247 -7.53 -1.56 -20.01
N ALA A 248 -8.34 -0.85 -20.81
CA ALA A 248 -7.88 -0.27 -22.07
C ALA A 248 -6.70 0.67 -21.84
N VAL A 249 -6.84 1.62 -20.90
CA VAL A 249 -5.82 2.64 -20.61
C VAL A 249 -4.51 1.99 -20.13
N MET A 250 -4.60 1.00 -19.24
CA MET A 250 -3.46 0.23 -18.74
C MET A 250 -2.64 -0.43 -19.87
N ASN A 251 -3.29 -0.76 -20.98
CA ASN A 251 -2.70 -1.45 -22.13
C ASN A 251 -2.18 -0.52 -23.23
N ARG A 252 -2.25 0.81 -23.08
CA ARG A 252 -1.83 1.77 -24.11
C ARG A 252 -0.31 2.01 -24.22
N GLY A 253 0.51 1.35 -23.40
CA GLY A 253 1.97 1.54 -23.37
C GLY A 253 2.38 2.98 -23.02
N VAL A 254 3.66 3.33 -23.18
CA VAL A 254 4.20 4.64 -22.76
C VAL A 254 4.73 5.52 -23.89
N ALA A 255 4.63 5.07 -25.14
CA ALA A 255 5.10 5.81 -26.29
C ALA A 255 4.43 7.20 -26.38
N GLY A 256 5.24 8.25 -26.50
CA GLY A 256 4.81 9.64 -26.58
C GLY A 256 4.39 10.28 -25.24
N LEU A 257 4.43 9.55 -24.12
CA LEU A 257 4.21 10.15 -22.81
C LEU A 257 5.42 10.96 -22.38
N ARG A 258 5.18 12.09 -21.72
CA ARG A 258 6.23 12.91 -21.09
C ARG A 258 6.25 12.65 -19.60
N LEU A 259 7.30 11.97 -19.14
CA LEU A 259 7.46 11.53 -17.75
C LEU A 259 8.56 12.33 -17.05
N GLY A 260 8.25 12.87 -15.88
CA GLY A 260 9.18 13.64 -15.08
C GLY A 260 10.15 12.77 -14.29
N SER A 261 11.45 12.98 -14.41
CA SER A 261 12.48 12.32 -13.61
C SER A 261 13.04 13.24 -12.51
N LEU A 262 13.75 12.66 -11.54
CA LEU A 262 14.47 13.43 -10.51
C LEU A 262 15.55 14.33 -11.12
N ILE A 263 15.73 15.51 -10.52
CA ILE A 263 16.90 16.37 -10.71
C ILE A 263 18.07 15.91 -9.84
N ASP A 264 19.30 16.33 -10.18
CA ASP A 264 20.53 15.85 -9.52
C ASP A 264 20.55 16.05 -8.00
N SER A 265 20.01 17.16 -7.49
CA SER A 265 19.96 17.42 -6.04
C SER A 265 19.07 16.43 -5.29
N GLU A 266 17.98 15.97 -5.90
CA GLU A 266 17.07 14.99 -5.31
C GLU A 266 17.65 13.58 -5.38
N ARG A 267 18.49 13.29 -6.38
CA ARG A 267 19.18 12.00 -6.50
C ARG A 267 20.16 11.75 -5.36
N GLN A 268 20.71 12.80 -4.74
CA GLN A 268 21.63 12.70 -3.59
C GLN A 268 21.00 12.09 -2.34
N GLN A 269 19.66 12.00 -2.28
CA GLN A 269 18.94 11.36 -1.18
C GLN A 269 18.91 9.84 -1.30
N CYS A 270 19.29 9.28 -2.44
CA CYS A 270 19.20 7.85 -2.73
C CYS A 270 20.56 7.16 -2.59
N SER A 271 20.54 5.88 -2.20
CA SER A 271 21.73 5.02 -2.31
C SER A 271 22.08 4.73 -3.78
N ASP A 272 23.32 4.35 -4.02
CA ASP A 272 23.81 4.04 -5.36
C ASP A 272 23.05 2.86 -5.99
N GLU A 273 22.69 1.84 -5.21
CA GLU A 273 21.93 0.67 -5.67
C GLU A 273 20.50 1.06 -6.10
N MET A 274 19.89 2.01 -5.38
CA MET A 274 18.57 2.54 -5.72
C MET A 274 18.65 3.37 -7.00
N LEU A 275 19.67 4.22 -7.14
CA LEU A 275 19.87 5.02 -8.36
C LEU A 275 20.17 4.15 -9.58
N ALA A 276 20.96 3.09 -9.44
CA ALA A 276 21.23 2.15 -10.52
C ALA A 276 19.95 1.48 -11.04
N SER A 277 19.07 1.03 -10.12
CA SER A 277 17.78 0.47 -10.47
C SER A 277 16.84 1.51 -11.09
N TYR A 278 16.82 2.72 -10.54
CA TYR A 278 16.04 3.83 -11.06
C TYR A 278 16.44 4.20 -12.50
N ASP A 279 17.74 4.32 -12.79
CA ASP A 279 18.23 4.64 -14.11
C ASP A 279 17.95 3.54 -15.12
N MET A 280 18.02 2.27 -14.69
CA MET A 280 17.56 1.15 -15.51
C MET A 280 16.09 1.35 -15.90
N ALA A 281 15.20 1.62 -14.94
CA ALA A 281 13.78 1.83 -15.24
C ALA A 281 13.53 3.03 -16.17
N LEU A 282 14.22 4.16 -15.96
CA LEU A 282 14.14 5.32 -16.87
C LEU A 282 14.59 4.96 -18.29
N ASN A 283 15.67 4.20 -18.43
CA ASN A 283 16.17 3.76 -19.74
C ASN A 283 15.19 2.81 -20.45
N ARG A 284 14.53 1.91 -19.70
CA ARG A 284 13.46 1.06 -20.24
C ARG A 284 12.25 1.87 -20.72
N LEU A 285 11.82 2.87 -19.95
CA LEU A 285 10.76 3.80 -20.37
C LEU A 285 11.14 4.55 -21.66
N ARG A 286 12.37 5.06 -21.77
CA ARG A 286 12.88 5.69 -23.01
C ARG A 286 12.86 4.72 -24.19
N ALA A 287 13.32 3.49 -23.98
CA ALA A 287 13.32 2.46 -25.03
C ALA A 287 11.90 2.11 -25.52
N MET A 288 10.90 2.21 -24.64
CA MET A 288 9.48 2.07 -24.99
C MET A 288 8.84 3.34 -25.59
N GLY A 289 9.63 4.41 -25.80
CA GLY A 289 9.21 5.63 -26.49
C GLY A 289 8.66 6.74 -25.59
N ALA A 290 8.86 6.68 -24.28
CA ALA A 290 8.53 7.79 -23.39
C ALA A 290 9.61 8.89 -23.44
N ASP A 291 9.20 10.15 -23.39
CA ASP A 291 10.07 11.30 -23.21
C ASP A 291 10.35 11.51 -21.71
N ILE A 292 11.58 11.22 -21.28
CA ILE A 292 11.98 11.36 -19.88
C ILE A 292 12.70 12.70 -19.69
N VAL A 293 12.06 13.60 -18.96
CA VAL A 293 12.52 14.97 -18.76
C VAL A 293 12.71 15.24 -17.26
N PRO A 294 13.84 15.82 -16.81
CA PRO A 294 13.99 16.24 -15.42
C PRO A 294 12.87 17.19 -15.01
N PHE A 295 12.18 16.85 -13.91
CA PHE A 295 11.08 17.64 -13.38
C PHE A 295 11.61 18.65 -12.36
N GLN A 296 11.52 19.93 -12.70
CA GLN A 296 11.88 21.00 -11.78
C GLN A 296 10.76 21.19 -10.76
N ASN A 297 10.93 20.57 -9.58
CA ASN A 297 9.96 20.66 -8.50
C ASN A 297 9.95 22.10 -7.90
N PRO A 298 8.78 22.77 -7.81
CA PRO A 298 8.70 24.15 -7.31
C PRO A 298 9.01 24.30 -5.81
N VAL A 299 8.84 23.23 -5.03
CA VAL A 299 9.13 23.15 -3.58
C VAL A 299 9.88 21.85 -3.35
N SER A 300 10.92 21.79 -2.52
CA SER A 300 11.68 20.54 -2.34
C SER A 300 10.78 19.40 -1.84
N TYR A 301 11.11 18.16 -2.19
CA TYR A 301 10.35 17.01 -1.67
C TYR A 301 10.48 16.90 -0.14
N GLY A 302 11.64 17.26 0.41
CA GLY A 302 11.86 17.35 1.86
C GLY A 302 10.89 18.29 2.57
N ASP A 303 10.75 19.53 2.08
CA ASP A 303 9.85 20.52 2.71
C ASP A 303 8.39 20.06 2.70
N MET A 304 7.93 19.46 1.58
CA MET A 304 6.59 18.89 1.50
C MET A 304 6.42 17.66 2.42
N ALA A 305 7.47 16.86 2.59
CA ALA A 305 7.45 15.71 3.50
C ALA A 305 7.41 16.14 4.98
N ASP A 306 8.04 17.26 5.31
CA ASP A 306 8.00 17.87 6.65
C ASP A 306 6.63 18.50 6.94
N ASP A 307 6.07 19.26 6.00
CA ASP A 307 4.72 19.82 6.11
C ASP A 307 3.65 18.71 6.24
N ASN A 308 3.79 17.61 5.49
CA ASN A 308 2.96 16.41 5.67
C ASN A 308 3.11 15.83 7.08
N GLY A 309 4.34 15.73 7.59
CA GLY A 309 4.62 15.23 8.93
C GLY A 309 4.00 16.08 10.02
N MET A 310 4.03 17.41 9.88
CA MET A 310 3.38 18.35 10.78
C MET A 310 1.86 18.17 10.79
N ILE A 311 1.21 18.13 9.62
CA ILE A 311 -0.24 17.88 9.52
C ILE A 311 -0.60 16.54 10.20
N THR A 312 0.16 15.49 9.89
CA THR A 312 -0.04 14.16 10.47
C THR A 312 0.06 14.20 11.99
N ALA A 313 1.08 14.85 12.56
CA ALA A 313 1.27 14.93 14.00
C ALA A 313 0.12 15.68 14.71
N VAL A 314 -0.32 16.81 14.16
CA VAL A 314 -1.43 17.61 14.73
C VAL A 314 -2.75 16.83 14.71
N GLU A 315 -3.09 16.24 13.56
CA GLU A 315 -4.34 15.49 13.41
C GLU A 315 -4.33 14.21 14.24
N ALA A 316 -3.22 13.46 14.25
CA ALA A 316 -3.07 12.26 15.06
C ALA A 316 -3.22 12.57 16.56
N PHE A 317 -2.58 13.65 17.04
CA PHE A 317 -2.73 14.11 18.42
C PHE A 317 -4.18 14.50 18.73
N CYS A 318 -4.85 15.21 17.83
CA CYS A 318 -6.26 15.53 17.98
C CYS A 318 -7.12 14.26 18.19
N ASN A 319 -6.84 13.21 17.41
CA ASN A 319 -7.59 11.95 17.45
C ASN A 319 -7.29 11.12 18.71
N HIS A 320 -6.00 10.99 19.08
CA HIS A 320 -5.57 9.89 19.96
C HIS A 320 -4.84 10.33 21.23
N ARG A 321 -4.59 11.63 21.46
CA ARG A 321 -3.80 12.13 22.60
C ARG A 321 -4.17 11.54 23.97
N HIS A 322 -5.43 11.17 24.19
CA HIS A 322 -5.89 10.61 25.45
C HIS A 322 -5.23 9.28 25.79
N PHE A 323 -4.93 8.43 24.80
CA PHE A 323 -4.15 7.21 25.02
C PHE A 323 -2.70 7.53 25.37
N TYR A 324 -2.09 8.46 24.66
CA TYR A 324 -0.65 8.74 24.75
C TYR A 324 -0.26 9.69 25.88
N LYS A 325 -1.20 10.44 26.44
CA LYS A 325 -1.02 11.21 27.68
C LYS A 325 -1.14 10.36 28.95
N ASN A 326 -1.73 9.18 28.85
CA ASN A 326 -1.78 8.25 29.96
C ASN A 326 -0.47 7.41 29.98
N PRO A 327 0.39 7.56 31.01
CA PRO A 327 1.62 6.78 31.11
C PRO A 327 1.38 5.31 31.45
N ASP A 328 0.21 4.96 32.01
CA ASP A 328 -0.12 3.60 32.44
C ASP A 328 -0.56 2.70 31.27
N LEU A 329 -0.86 3.29 30.11
CA LEU A 329 -1.23 2.53 28.92
C LEU A 329 0.02 2.02 28.18
N PRO A 330 0.00 0.76 27.68
CA PRO A 330 1.14 0.12 27.03
C PRO A 330 1.30 0.58 25.57
N MET A 331 1.43 1.89 25.34
CA MET A 331 1.60 2.48 24.01
C MET A 331 3.05 2.32 23.52
N ASP A 332 3.25 2.20 22.21
CA ASP A 332 4.58 2.16 21.60
C ASP A 332 5.36 3.47 21.85
N GLU A 333 6.63 3.38 22.26
CA GLU A 333 7.36 4.55 22.73
C GLU A 333 7.75 5.51 21.60
N ASP A 334 8.06 4.97 20.42
CA ASP A 334 8.42 5.80 19.27
C ASP A 334 7.17 6.41 18.63
N VAL A 335 6.04 5.70 18.66
CA VAL A 335 4.75 6.30 18.30
C VAL A 335 4.31 7.33 19.33
N ARG A 336 4.53 7.11 20.64
CA ARG A 336 4.21 8.08 21.70
C ARG A 336 4.93 9.40 21.48
N LYS A 337 6.24 9.38 21.19
CA LYS A 337 7.02 10.60 20.88
C LYS A 337 6.40 11.38 19.71
N ARG A 338 6.05 10.70 18.61
CA ARG A 338 5.44 11.33 17.43
C ARG A 338 4.01 11.82 17.68
N MET A 339 3.24 11.08 18.47
CA MET A 339 1.89 11.49 18.83
C MET A 339 1.92 12.76 19.69
N LEU A 340 2.77 12.79 20.72
CA LEU A 340 2.86 13.93 21.63
C LEU A 340 3.51 15.16 20.98
N SER A 341 4.32 15.01 19.92
CA SER A 341 4.86 16.17 19.19
C SER A 341 3.76 17.04 18.58
N GLY A 342 2.56 16.50 18.31
CA GLY A 342 1.42 17.30 17.85
C GLY A 342 0.99 18.40 18.83
N GLU A 343 1.28 18.25 20.13
CA GLU A 343 0.94 19.22 21.18
C GLU A 343 1.69 20.56 21.02
N GLN A 344 2.86 20.54 20.38
CA GLN A 344 3.70 21.73 20.24
C GLN A 344 3.18 22.74 19.21
N TYR A 345 2.24 22.33 18.36
CA TYR A 345 1.68 23.17 17.30
C TYR A 345 0.39 23.83 17.74
N HIS A 346 0.27 25.13 17.50
CA HIS A 346 -0.95 25.88 17.78
C HIS A 346 -1.86 25.94 16.55
N ALA A 347 -3.11 26.38 16.77
CA ALA A 347 -4.09 26.52 15.71
C ALA A 347 -3.61 27.40 14.53
N HIS A 348 -2.80 28.42 14.80
CA HIS A 348 -2.25 29.28 13.76
C HIS A 348 -1.15 28.59 12.93
N ASP A 349 -0.37 27.68 13.53
CA ASP A 349 0.62 26.88 12.80
C ASP A 349 -0.09 25.91 11.86
N TYR A 350 -1.11 25.22 12.37
CA TYR A 350 -1.94 24.33 11.57
C TYR A 350 -2.65 25.07 10.43
N PHE A 351 -3.23 26.24 10.71
CA PHE A 351 -3.84 27.06 9.66
C PHE A 351 -2.82 27.49 8.59
N ARG A 352 -1.60 27.89 8.99
CA ARG A 352 -0.53 28.29 8.06
C ARG A 352 -0.09 27.14 7.16
N VAL A 353 0.12 25.93 7.70
CA VAL A 353 0.52 24.79 6.86
C VAL A 353 -0.60 24.39 5.89
N LEU A 354 -1.87 24.53 6.28
CA LEU A 354 -2.99 24.29 5.36
C LEU A 354 -3.08 25.33 4.23
N GLN A 355 -2.75 26.60 4.50
CA GLN A 355 -2.66 27.63 3.44
C GLN A 355 -1.49 27.34 2.50
N ARG A 356 -0.31 27.06 3.06
CA ARG A 356 0.87 26.66 2.28
C ARG A 356 0.59 25.42 1.44
N ARG A 357 -0.12 24.42 1.98
CA ARG A 357 -0.55 23.23 1.23
C ARG A 357 -1.34 23.59 -0.01
N LYS A 358 -2.32 24.50 0.11
CA LYS A 358 -3.12 24.97 -1.05
C LYS A 358 -2.25 25.67 -2.09
N GLU A 359 -1.35 26.55 -1.67
CA GLU A 359 -0.43 27.26 -2.56
C GLU A 359 0.53 26.30 -3.27
N THR A 360 1.14 25.38 -2.52
CA THR A 360 2.02 24.34 -3.05
C THR A 360 1.28 23.41 -4.01
N MET A 361 0.05 22.99 -3.71
CA MET A 361 -0.78 22.22 -4.63
C MET A 361 -1.04 22.97 -5.95
N ALA A 362 -1.35 24.26 -5.89
CA ALA A 362 -1.56 25.07 -7.09
C ALA A 362 -0.27 25.20 -7.93
N GLY A 363 0.86 25.51 -7.29
CA GLY A 363 2.15 25.63 -7.95
C GLY A 363 2.66 24.32 -8.54
N PHE A 364 2.49 23.21 -7.81
CA PHE A 364 2.87 21.87 -8.29
C PHE A 364 2.01 21.43 -9.47
N ASN A 365 0.70 21.67 -9.44
CA ASN A 365 -0.19 21.38 -10.56
C ASN A 365 0.15 22.21 -11.81
N ASP A 366 0.57 23.47 -11.64
CA ASP A 366 1.06 24.30 -12.74
C ASP A 366 2.37 23.77 -13.32
N ALA A 367 3.34 23.39 -12.46
CA ALA A 367 4.60 22.78 -12.89
C ALA A 367 4.40 21.43 -13.60
N MET A 368 3.39 20.65 -13.20
CA MET A 368 2.99 19.40 -13.84
C MET A 368 2.28 19.59 -15.20
N ARG A 369 2.03 20.83 -15.65
CA ARG A 369 1.49 21.08 -17.00
C ARG A 369 2.50 20.59 -18.05
N GLY A 370 2.01 19.78 -18.98
CA GLY A 370 2.84 19.15 -20.01
C GLY A 370 3.56 17.87 -19.57
N PHE A 371 3.42 17.45 -18.32
CA PHE A 371 3.83 16.11 -17.86
C PHE A 371 2.60 15.22 -17.68
N ASP A 372 2.74 13.94 -18.05
CA ASP A 372 1.72 12.92 -17.85
C ASP A 372 1.81 12.33 -16.44
N ALA A 373 3.02 12.01 -15.98
CA ALA A 373 3.30 11.50 -14.65
C ALA A 373 4.75 11.80 -14.24
N LEU A 374 5.06 11.60 -12.96
CA LEU A 374 6.44 11.57 -12.47
C LEU A 374 6.89 10.13 -12.21
N VAL A 375 8.17 9.86 -12.36
CA VAL A 375 8.80 8.57 -12.05
C VAL A 375 10.00 8.83 -11.15
N MET A 376 10.01 8.24 -9.96
CA MET A 376 11.07 8.40 -8.96
C MET A 376 11.16 7.15 -8.07
N PRO A 377 12.24 6.95 -7.30
CA PRO A 377 12.29 5.89 -6.30
C PRO A 377 11.10 5.92 -5.32
N SER A 378 10.62 4.75 -4.91
CA SER A 378 9.59 4.64 -3.85
C SER A 378 10.18 4.84 -2.46
N SER A 379 11.46 4.48 -2.29
CA SER A 379 12.28 4.64 -1.09
C SER A 379 13.68 5.10 -1.48
N THR A 380 14.43 5.65 -0.52
CA THR A 380 15.81 6.13 -0.74
C THR A 380 16.86 5.03 -0.74
N SER A 381 16.54 3.85 -0.19
CA SER A 381 17.42 2.68 -0.12
C SER A 381 16.59 1.39 -0.19
N THR A 382 17.28 0.24 -0.25
CA THR A 382 16.68 -1.05 0.09
C THR A 382 16.28 -1.11 1.56
N ALA A 383 15.56 -2.15 1.98
CA ALA A 383 15.10 -2.25 3.37
C ALA A 383 16.28 -2.48 4.33
N PRO A 384 16.56 -1.57 5.28
CA PRO A 384 17.65 -1.75 6.23
C PRO A 384 17.34 -2.87 7.23
N ALA A 385 18.37 -3.34 7.92
CA ALA A 385 18.19 -4.17 9.11
C ALA A 385 17.39 -3.38 10.16
N LEU A 386 16.53 -4.07 10.91
CA LEU A 386 15.72 -3.47 11.97
C LEU A 386 16.58 -2.74 13.02
N ALA A 387 17.77 -3.28 13.31
CA ALA A 387 18.70 -2.70 14.27
C ALA A 387 19.30 -1.36 13.83
N ASP A 388 19.32 -1.09 12.52
CA ASP A 388 19.94 0.12 11.94
C ASP A 388 18.92 1.24 11.68
N VAL A 389 17.64 1.01 12.05
CA VAL A 389 16.57 1.98 11.83
C VAL A 389 16.70 3.18 12.77
N ASP A 390 16.89 4.36 12.19
CA ASP A 390 16.68 5.62 12.90
C ASP A 390 15.20 6.02 12.90
N GLN A 391 14.58 5.98 14.07
CA GLN A 391 13.18 6.36 14.26
C GLN A 391 12.96 7.89 14.13
N ALA A 392 13.99 8.72 14.25
CA ALA A 392 13.87 10.16 14.06
C ALA A 392 13.68 10.53 12.58
N VAL A 393 14.17 9.69 11.66
CA VAL A 393 14.08 9.92 10.21
C VAL A 393 12.89 9.15 9.64
N SER A 394 12.07 9.82 8.82
CA SER A 394 11.02 9.13 8.08
C SER A 394 11.58 8.55 6.78
N PRO A 395 11.25 7.31 6.40
CA PRO A 395 11.56 6.80 5.06
C PRO A 395 10.69 7.43 3.98
N GLY A 396 9.71 8.26 4.35
CA GLY A 396 8.69 8.81 3.47
C GLY A 396 9.12 10.01 2.61
N TYR A 397 10.41 10.17 2.32
CA TYR A 397 10.95 11.33 1.59
C TYR A 397 10.24 11.55 0.25
N PHE A 398 10.14 10.50 -0.57
CA PHE A 398 9.45 10.56 -1.86
C PHE A 398 7.96 10.20 -1.78
N THR A 399 7.42 9.78 -0.64
CA THR A 399 6.01 9.32 -0.58
C THR A 399 5.08 10.34 0.05
N ARG A 400 5.49 10.98 1.15
CA ARG A 400 4.74 12.03 1.86
C ARG A 400 4.33 13.22 1.00
N PRO A 401 5.18 13.74 0.09
CA PRO A 401 4.79 14.87 -0.76
C PRO A 401 3.50 14.61 -1.54
N PHE A 402 3.27 13.37 -1.97
CA PHE A 402 2.08 13.05 -2.78
C PHE A 402 0.83 12.78 -1.94
N ASN A 403 0.95 12.56 -0.62
CA ASN A 403 -0.18 12.69 0.30
C ASN A 403 -0.52 14.16 0.54
N PHE A 404 0.50 14.99 0.76
CA PHE A 404 0.35 16.43 0.92
C PHE A 404 -0.32 17.09 -0.30
N LEU A 405 0.02 16.63 -1.51
CA LEU A 405 -0.51 17.14 -2.76
C LEU A 405 -1.84 16.50 -3.19
N GLU A 406 -2.40 15.57 -2.40
CA GLU A 406 -3.64 14.82 -2.71
C GLU A 406 -3.58 13.93 -3.97
N MET A 407 -2.38 13.73 -4.52
CA MET A 407 -2.13 12.98 -5.75
C MET A 407 -2.23 11.45 -5.57
N CYS A 408 -2.33 10.72 -6.66
CA CYS A 408 -2.26 9.26 -6.67
C CYS A 408 -0.83 8.76 -6.99
N GLY A 409 -0.51 7.53 -6.61
CA GLY A 409 0.78 6.94 -6.95
C GLY A 409 0.81 5.42 -6.86
N LEU A 410 1.67 4.80 -7.66
CA LEU A 410 1.84 3.35 -7.74
C LEU A 410 3.30 3.00 -7.47
N SER A 411 3.59 2.32 -6.36
CA SER A 411 4.88 1.66 -6.14
C SER A 411 4.94 0.38 -6.97
N LEU A 412 6.05 0.19 -7.67
CA LEU A 412 6.31 -0.96 -8.54
C LEU A 412 7.74 -1.49 -8.28
N PRO A 413 7.89 -2.79 -7.95
CA PRO A 413 9.20 -3.41 -7.82
C PRO A 413 9.83 -3.55 -9.21
N ILE A 414 11.13 -3.27 -9.30
CA ILE A 414 11.82 -3.23 -10.61
C ILE A 414 13.05 -4.12 -10.69
N ASN A 415 13.70 -4.41 -9.56
CA ASN A 415 14.89 -5.26 -9.53
C ASN A 415 15.14 -5.80 -8.11
N LEU A 416 16.12 -6.70 -7.99
CA LEU A 416 16.80 -6.99 -6.73
C LEU A 416 18.16 -6.28 -6.73
N ALA A 417 18.51 -5.63 -5.62
CA ALA A 417 19.84 -5.07 -5.42
C ALA A 417 20.87 -6.18 -5.15
N SER A 418 22.15 -5.80 -5.04
CA SER A 418 23.26 -6.72 -4.76
C SER A 418 23.13 -7.43 -3.41
N ASP A 419 22.42 -6.84 -2.45
CA ASP A 419 22.10 -7.45 -1.15
C ASP A 419 20.88 -8.39 -1.19
N GLY A 420 20.32 -8.64 -2.38
CA GLY A 420 19.14 -9.49 -2.57
C GLY A 420 17.80 -8.83 -2.24
N MET A 421 17.81 -7.57 -1.79
CA MET A 421 16.60 -6.86 -1.40
C MET A 421 15.92 -6.19 -2.60
N PRO A 422 14.58 -6.07 -2.60
CA PRO A 422 13.86 -5.38 -3.66
C PRO A 422 14.23 -3.90 -3.77
N THR A 423 14.33 -3.42 -5.01
CA THR A 423 14.27 -1.99 -5.34
C THR A 423 12.96 -1.66 -6.04
N SER A 424 12.50 -0.43 -5.87
CA SER A 424 11.18 0.00 -6.32
C SER A 424 11.18 1.45 -6.77
N ILE A 425 10.41 1.72 -7.81
CA ILE A 425 10.05 3.07 -8.23
C ILE A 425 8.57 3.32 -7.97
N GLN A 426 8.19 4.58 -7.83
CA GLN A 426 6.82 5.01 -7.86
C GLN A 426 6.53 5.81 -9.11
N ILE A 427 5.37 5.56 -9.70
CA ILE A 427 4.75 6.39 -10.72
C ILE A 427 3.75 7.29 -9.99
N VAL A 428 3.87 8.59 -10.14
CA VAL A 428 2.97 9.57 -9.51
C VAL A 428 2.14 10.25 -10.59
N GLY A 429 0.83 10.10 -10.47
CA GLY A 429 -0.16 10.72 -11.35
C GLY A 429 -0.83 11.89 -10.66
N LYS A 430 -1.45 12.76 -11.46
CA LYS A 430 -2.27 13.87 -10.95
C LYS A 430 -3.41 13.33 -10.08
N ALA A 431 -3.99 14.20 -9.26
CA ALA A 431 -5.22 13.85 -8.55
C ALA A 431 -6.28 13.37 -9.56
N HIS A 432 -6.92 12.24 -9.23
CA HIS A 432 -7.90 11.50 -10.05
C HIS A 432 -7.36 10.85 -11.33
N ASP A 433 -6.04 10.71 -11.48
CA ASP A 433 -5.40 10.08 -12.63
C ASP A 433 -4.72 8.75 -12.27
N GLU A 434 -5.39 7.92 -11.46
CA GLU A 434 -4.92 6.56 -11.16
C GLU A 434 -4.66 5.75 -12.45
N ALA A 435 -5.43 6.05 -13.51
CA ALA A 435 -5.29 5.44 -14.82
C ALA A 435 -3.89 5.63 -15.42
N MET A 436 -3.28 6.82 -15.28
CA MET A 436 -1.92 7.06 -15.76
C MET A 436 -0.88 6.29 -14.94
N CYS A 437 -1.03 6.24 -13.61
CA CYS A 437 -0.18 5.42 -12.74
C CYS A 437 -0.19 3.94 -13.17
N LEU A 438 -1.38 3.39 -13.36
CA LEU A 438 -1.58 2.01 -13.80
C LEU A 438 -1.02 1.76 -15.20
N ARG A 439 -1.19 2.71 -16.14
CA ARG A 439 -0.67 2.61 -17.51
C ARG A 439 0.85 2.52 -17.55
N VAL A 440 1.54 3.47 -16.90
CA VAL A 440 3.01 3.48 -16.88
C VAL A 440 3.54 2.28 -16.10
N GLY A 441 2.92 1.97 -14.96
CA GLY A 441 3.27 0.80 -14.15
C GLY A 441 3.16 -0.52 -14.91
N ALA A 442 2.03 -0.76 -15.59
CA ALA A 442 1.82 -1.99 -16.35
C ALA A 442 2.73 -2.11 -17.58
N ALA A 443 3.11 -0.98 -18.21
CA ALA A 443 4.09 -0.99 -19.27
C ALA A 443 5.46 -1.46 -18.77
N LEU A 444 5.92 -0.92 -17.63
CA LEU A 444 7.17 -1.33 -17.00
C LEU A 444 7.12 -2.77 -16.48
N GLU A 445 6.05 -3.18 -15.81
CA GLU A 445 5.86 -4.54 -15.29
C GLU A 445 5.97 -5.60 -16.40
N ARG A 446 5.45 -5.31 -17.61
CA ARG A 446 5.55 -6.21 -18.77
C ARG A 446 6.93 -6.25 -19.42
N ASP A 447 7.65 -5.14 -19.33
CA ASP A 447 8.94 -4.95 -20.01
C ASP A 447 10.13 -5.48 -19.17
N LEU A 448 9.97 -5.47 -17.84
CA LEU A 448 10.95 -5.95 -16.89
C LEU A 448 10.77 -7.45 -16.56
N PRO A 449 11.85 -8.19 -16.31
CA PRO A 449 11.74 -9.51 -15.71
C PRO A 449 11.07 -9.44 -14.33
N PRO A 450 10.19 -10.40 -13.98
CA PRO A 450 9.62 -10.43 -12.64
C PRO A 450 10.72 -10.71 -11.61
N ILE A 451 10.73 -9.95 -10.51
CA ILE A 451 11.69 -10.17 -9.41
C ILE A 451 11.44 -11.49 -8.65
N GLY A 452 10.28 -12.12 -8.88
CA GLY A 452 9.90 -13.39 -8.25
C GLY A 452 9.32 -13.21 -6.85
N ARG A 453 9.50 -14.23 -6.02
CA ARG A 453 9.13 -14.22 -4.60
C ARG A 453 10.36 -14.55 -3.75
N PRO A 454 10.37 -14.14 -2.47
CA PRO A 454 11.40 -14.57 -1.54
C PRO A 454 11.53 -16.10 -1.47
N VAL A 455 12.75 -16.59 -1.27
CA VAL A 455 13.03 -18.00 -1.01
C VAL A 455 12.91 -18.25 0.49
N LEU A 456 11.89 -19.01 0.90
CA LEU A 456 11.47 -19.18 2.30
C LEU A 456 11.75 -20.59 2.86
N SER A 457 12.78 -21.25 2.32
CA SER A 457 13.23 -22.59 2.73
C SER A 457 14.04 -22.57 4.02
#